data_AF-A0A518KBQ7-F1
#
_entry.id   AF-A0A518KBQ7-F1
#
_cell.length_a   1.000
_cell.length_b   1.000
_cell.length_c   1.000
_cell.angle_alpha   90.00
_cell.angle_beta   90.00
_cell.angle_gamma   90.00
#
_symmetry.space_group_name_H-M   'P 1'
#
loop_
_entity.id
_entity.type
_entity.pdbx_description
1 polymer ?
#
loop_
_entity_poly.entity_id
_entity_poly.type
_entity_poly.pdbx_seq_one_letter_code
_entity_poly.pdbx_strand_id
1 'polypeptide(L)'
;MIGNKRLRNSALAGFVLTIIGLNTAVPSARGTTIFDNGTQNLITQPIDDIEVRDGVGGAPSLVVNSGSQVGYQLNLDGTLFLDPVTNQPVSSNSSQSIAVFDTSIVAMAGGQTADSVVANDISRIAISSGAIGDDIIANHDSSISIAGGSADDVLVNDNAVVAMSAGSVDAVQVGGTATFRFSGGRIDDIEDATGASRVFVSGSAKVDDDAFFFGTSRLEATGGQFDDELQLYENSSAYFNGANVDDDLVVADNAVADIDYITIGDAIEASGDSTTNYRGGVIGNLIAGDRAVVNMSGGRVEDVIQAGPGGTIRATGGELGAEVIASLNGRVELRGGTANSIALSAQSGGELLVDGLVADSLNVEVLAGVAEIAGGAAGSIDLYAELSGEVSISGGVFASGDLEARSGSVITIFGKEFSVLGMPAPFGAIPFVAGDIVGTLADGSPFDVTFRRDFGAGNAAQIVLVNLPEPSTSLLAALVIPAAWRVRRNATQLG
;
A
#
# COMPACT_ATOMS: atom_id res chain seq x y z
N MET A 1 72.19 -48.72 -7.72
CA MET A 1 72.18 -47.24 -7.61
C MET A 1 71.39 -46.71 -8.79
N ILE A 2 70.54 -45.69 -8.59
CA ILE A 2 69.49 -45.16 -9.49
C ILE A 2 68.18 -46.00 -9.41
N GLY A 3 66.98 -45.46 -9.19
CA GLY A 3 66.55 -44.07 -9.04
C GLY A 3 65.09 -43.96 -8.57
N ASN A 4 64.83 -42.92 -7.79
CA ASN A 4 63.52 -42.44 -7.34
C ASN A 4 62.67 -41.94 -8.52
N LYS A 5 61.40 -42.35 -8.62
CA LYS A 5 60.39 -41.67 -9.46
C LYS A 5 59.29 -41.07 -8.58
N ARG A 6 59.42 -39.76 -8.33
CA ARG A 6 58.36 -38.87 -7.84
C ARG A 6 57.29 -38.72 -8.93
N LEU A 7 56.03 -38.99 -8.60
CA LEU A 7 54.88 -38.52 -9.36
C LEU A 7 54.72 -37.02 -9.11
N ARG A 8 54.76 -36.23 -10.17
CA ARG A 8 54.54 -34.77 -10.15
C ARG A 8 53.03 -34.51 -10.27
N ASN A 9 52.54 -33.63 -9.40
CA ASN A 9 51.31 -32.86 -9.61
C ASN A 9 51.41 -32.13 -10.95
N SER A 10 50.45 -32.37 -11.84
CA SER A 10 50.21 -31.55 -13.02
C SER A 10 49.40 -30.33 -12.59
N ALA A 11 50.03 -29.16 -12.64
CA ALA A 11 49.34 -27.89 -12.58
C ALA A 11 48.45 -27.75 -13.83
N LEU A 12 47.13 -27.62 -13.62
CA LEU A 12 46.22 -27.12 -14.65
C LEU A 12 46.61 -25.66 -14.91
N ALA A 13 47.23 -25.40 -16.05
CA ALA A 13 47.39 -24.04 -16.55
C ALA A 13 46.03 -23.57 -17.05
N GLY A 14 45.44 -22.57 -16.39
CA GLY A 14 44.29 -21.85 -16.94
C GLY A 14 44.70 -21.21 -18.25
N PHE A 15 44.15 -21.69 -19.36
CA PHE A 15 44.27 -21.03 -20.65
C PHE A 15 43.40 -19.78 -20.59
N VAL A 16 44.02 -18.60 -20.48
CA VAL A 16 43.37 -17.34 -20.81
C VAL A 16 43.33 -17.29 -22.34
N LEU A 17 42.19 -17.63 -22.93
CA LEU A 17 41.95 -17.34 -24.34
C LEU A 17 41.69 -15.84 -24.45
N THR A 18 42.74 -15.06 -24.71
CA THR A 18 42.56 -13.70 -25.22
C THR A 18 41.97 -13.84 -26.61
N ILE A 19 40.66 -13.65 -26.74
CA ILE A 19 40.01 -13.49 -28.04
C ILE A 19 40.50 -12.16 -28.61
N ILE A 20 41.62 -12.18 -29.33
CA ILE A 20 41.95 -11.13 -30.27
C ILE A 20 41.05 -11.42 -31.46
N GLY A 21 39.90 -10.75 -31.52
CA GLY A 21 38.98 -10.86 -32.65
C GLY A 21 39.73 -10.51 -33.94
N LEU A 22 40.17 -11.53 -34.68
CA LEU A 22 40.72 -11.33 -36.01
C LEU A 22 39.53 -11.16 -36.96
N ASN A 23 39.05 -9.93 -37.02
CA ASN A 23 37.90 -9.54 -37.83
C ASN A 23 38.33 -9.51 -39.31
N THR A 24 38.16 -10.62 -40.05
CA THR A 24 38.30 -10.60 -41.52
C THR A 24 37.00 -10.05 -42.11
N ALA A 25 37.04 -8.76 -42.45
CA ALA A 25 35.93 -7.96 -42.93
C ALA A 25 35.05 -8.66 -43.99
N VAL A 26 33.76 -8.82 -43.66
CA VAL A 26 32.64 -8.83 -44.61
C VAL A 26 31.71 -7.68 -44.19
N PRO A 27 31.32 -6.77 -45.09
CA PRO A 27 30.66 -5.50 -44.75
C PRO A 27 29.15 -5.64 -44.49
N SER A 28 28.76 -6.56 -43.62
CA SER A 28 27.42 -6.57 -43.02
C SER A 28 27.59 -6.87 -41.54
N ALA A 29 27.47 -5.84 -40.70
CA ALA A 29 27.56 -5.90 -39.25
C ALA A 29 26.80 -7.12 -38.71
N ARG A 30 27.55 -8.12 -38.25
CA ARG A 30 27.01 -9.28 -37.55
C ARG A 30 27.76 -9.31 -36.24
N GLY A 31 27.04 -9.18 -35.14
CA GLY A 31 27.59 -9.28 -33.79
C GLY A 31 28.43 -10.54 -33.61
N THR A 32 29.30 -10.51 -32.61
CA THR A 32 30.15 -11.63 -32.24
C THR A 32 29.32 -12.67 -31.47
N THR A 33 29.03 -13.81 -32.09
CA THR A 33 28.43 -14.94 -31.39
C THR A 33 29.51 -15.74 -30.65
N ILE A 34 29.35 -15.89 -29.34
CA ILE A 34 30.21 -16.69 -28.46
C ILE A 34 29.48 -17.99 -28.14
N PHE A 35 30.11 -19.11 -28.52
CA PHE A 35 29.67 -20.46 -28.17
C PHE A 35 30.51 -21.03 -27.04
N ASP A 36 29.94 -21.99 -26.31
CA ASP A 36 30.67 -22.72 -25.27
C ASP A 36 31.92 -23.43 -25.81
N ASN A 37 33.04 -23.20 -25.14
CA ASN A 37 34.32 -23.84 -25.39
C ASN A 37 34.83 -24.61 -24.14
N GLY A 38 34.00 -24.78 -23.12
CA GLY A 38 34.34 -25.38 -21.83
C GLY A 38 35.17 -24.48 -20.92
N THR A 39 35.34 -23.20 -21.25
CA THR A 39 36.13 -22.22 -20.49
C THR A 39 35.40 -20.86 -20.39
N GLN A 40 35.89 -20.01 -19.49
CA GLN A 40 35.39 -18.64 -19.33
C GLN A 40 35.92 -17.75 -20.46
N ASN A 41 35.03 -17.11 -21.20
CA ASN A 41 35.37 -16.10 -22.19
C ASN A 41 35.50 -14.75 -21.47
N LEU A 42 36.59 -14.01 -21.70
CA LEU A 42 36.86 -12.74 -21.04
C LEU A 42 36.98 -11.63 -22.08
N ILE A 43 36.20 -10.57 -21.90
CA ILE A 43 36.29 -9.36 -22.71
C ILE A 43 37.02 -8.28 -21.92
N THR A 44 38.06 -7.73 -22.53
CA THR A 44 38.91 -6.68 -21.95
C THR A 44 39.17 -5.53 -22.92
N GLN A 45 38.60 -5.59 -24.12
CA GLN A 45 38.76 -4.59 -25.18
C GLN A 45 37.39 -4.22 -25.73
N PRO A 46 37.25 -3.05 -26.37
CA PRO A 46 36.05 -2.70 -27.11
C PRO A 46 35.69 -3.82 -28.10
N ILE A 47 34.40 -4.12 -28.20
CA ILE A 47 33.83 -5.11 -29.10
C ILE A 47 32.49 -4.59 -29.62
N ASP A 48 32.11 -5.06 -30.80
CA ASP A 48 30.77 -4.90 -31.36
C ASP A 48 29.73 -5.66 -30.50
N ASP A 49 28.52 -5.85 -30.99
CA ASP A 49 27.48 -6.60 -30.28
C ASP A 49 27.92 -8.03 -29.95
N ILE A 50 27.38 -8.58 -28.86
CA ILE A 50 27.66 -9.93 -28.40
C ILE A 50 26.38 -10.73 -28.31
N GLU A 51 26.44 -11.93 -28.88
CA GLU A 51 25.41 -12.94 -28.69
C GLU A 51 26.02 -14.16 -27.99
N VAL A 52 25.44 -14.61 -26.88
CA VAL A 52 25.93 -15.76 -26.12
C VAL A 52 24.91 -16.88 -26.21
N ARG A 53 25.30 -18.02 -26.78
CA ARG A 53 24.43 -19.17 -27.05
C ARG A 53 25.07 -20.47 -26.61
N ASP A 54 24.23 -21.43 -26.23
CA ASP A 54 24.69 -22.77 -25.88
C ASP A 54 25.38 -23.44 -27.07
N GLY A 55 26.51 -24.10 -26.78
CA GLY A 55 27.18 -24.97 -27.72
C GLY A 55 26.79 -26.43 -27.49
N VAL A 56 27.33 -27.34 -28.30
CA VAL A 56 27.17 -28.80 -28.10
C VAL A 56 27.79 -29.28 -26.76
N GLY A 57 28.62 -28.45 -26.14
CA GLY A 57 29.39 -28.76 -24.92
C GLY A 57 28.75 -28.36 -23.58
N GLY A 58 27.68 -27.55 -23.58
CA GLY A 58 27.10 -26.98 -22.36
C GLY A 58 26.91 -25.46 -22.43
N ALA A 59 26.66 -24.87 -21.26
CA ALA A 59 26.41 -23.44 -21.07
C ALA A 59 27.72 -22.63 -21.13
N PRO A 60 27.90 -21.69 -22.08
CA PRO A 60 29.03 -20.79 -22.07
C PRO A 60 29.00 -19.86 -20.86
N SER A 61 30.19 -19.48 -20.40
CA SER A 61 30.37 -18.38 -19.43
C SER A 61 31.13 -17.23 -20.09
N LEU A 62 30.58 -16.02 -20.00
CA LEU A 62 31.20 -14.77 -20.45
C LEU A 62 31.41 -13.82 -19.27
N VAL A 63 32.56 -13.16 -19.23
CA VAL A 63 32.83 -12.05 -18.31
C VAL A 63 33.18 -10.78 -19.07
N VAL A 64 32.41 -9.72 -18.81
CA VAL A 64 32.68 -8.35 -19.27
C VAL A 64 33.35 -7.61 -18.13
N ASN A 65 34.63 -7.25 -18.32
CA ASN A 65 35.43 -6.63 -17.26
C ASN A 65 35.33 -5.10 -17.27
N SER A 66 35.73 -4.45 -16.17
CA SER A 66 35.79 -3.00 -16.07
C SER A 66 36.61 -2.37 -17.22
N GLY A 67 36.07 -1.34 -17.87
CA GLY A 67 36.70 -0.66 -18.99
C GLY A 67 36.43 -1.30 -20.36
N SER A 68 35.68 -2.41 -20.41
CA SER A 68 35.17 -2.94 -21.67
C SER A 68 34.06 -2.03 -22.21
N GLN A 69 33.97 -1.96 -23.53
CA GLN A 69 32.95 -1.23 -24.27
C GLN A 69 32.31 -2.22 -25.25
N VAL A 70 31.02 -2.47 -25.13
CA VAL A 70 30.30 -3.47 -25.95
C VAL A 70 29.23 -2.78 -26.80
N GLY A 71 29.05 -3.23 -28.03
CA GLY A 71 28.04 -2.66 -28.96
C GLY A 71 28.44 -1.34 -29.61
N TYR A 72 29.73 -1.01 -29.58
CA TYR A 72 30.25 0.18 -30.26
C TYR A 72 30.90 -0.20 -31.57
N GLN A 73 30.68 0.63 -32.59
CA GLN A 73 31.40 0.50 -33.86
C GLN A 73 32.89 0.66 -33.61
N LEU A 74 33.68 -0.25 -34.19
CA LEU A 74 35.14 -0.18 -34.16
C LEU A 74 35.67 0.16 -35.54
N ASN A 75 36.70 1.00 -35.58
CA ASN A 75 37.57 1.14 -36.74
C ASN A 75 38.23 -0.20 -37.07
N LEU A 76 38.75 -0.33 -38.29
CA LEU A 76 39.48 -1.53 -38.74
C LEU A 76 40.72 -1.84 -37.88
N ASP A 77 41.24 -0.85 -37.13
CA ASP A 77 42.38 -1.00 -36.22
C ASP A 77 41.96 -1.38 -34.78
N GLY A 78 40.67 -1.61 -34.54
CA GLY A 78 40.12 -1.97 -33.24
C GLY A 78 39.94 -0.78 -32.27
N THR A 79 40.23 0.44 -32.72
CA THR A 79 39.89 1.65 -31.95
C THR A 79 38.40 1.96 -32.09
N LEU A 80 37.84 2.62 -31.09
CA LEU A 80 36.42 2.97 -31.12
C LEU A 80 36.14 4.02 -32.20
N PHE A 81 35.10 3.80 -33.00
CA PHE A 81 34.64 4.75 -34.00
C PHE A 81 33.88 5.89 -33.30
N LEU A 82 34.48 7.08 -33.31
CA LEU A 82 33.90 8.29 -32.72
C LEU A 82 33.18 9.08 -33.81
N ASP A 83 31.97 9.56 -33.52
CA ASP A 83 31.27 10.52 -34.35
C ASP A 83 32.13 11.81 -34.42
N PRO A 84 32.46 12.33 -35.62
CA PRO A 84 33.37 13.46 -35.76
C PRO A 84 32.80 14.80 -35.27
N VAL A 85 31.48 14.90 -35.07
CA VAL A 85 30.79 16.09 -34.60
C VAL A 85 30.68 16.08 -33.08
N THR A 86 30.23 14.98 -32.49
CA THR A 86 30.00 14.88 -31.04
C THR A 86 31.21 14.37 -30.27
N ASN A 87 32.18 13.78 -30.98
CA ASN A 87 33.31 13.05 -30.42
C ASN A 87 32.88 11.95 -29.43
N GLN A 88 31.68 11.40 -29.64
CA GLN A 88 31.13 10.29 -28.85
C GLN A 88 31.25 8.98 -29.61
N PRO A 89 31.37 7.83 -28.90
CA PRO A 89 31.23 6.52 -29.49
C PRO A 89 29.96 6.35 -30.33
N VAL A 90 30.05 5.75 -31.52
CA VAL A 90 28.88 5.41 -32.34
C VAL A 90 28.46 3.98 -32.03
N SER A 91 27.18 3.78 -31.67
CA SER A 91 26.62 2.43 -31.48
C SER A 91 26.57 1.66 -32.80
N SER A 92 26.64 0.34 -32.73
CA SER A 92 26.63 -0.61 -33.86
C SER A 92 25.31 -0.70 -34.64
N ASN A 93 24.31 0.12 -34.29
CA ASN A 93 22.96 0.17 -34.90
C ASN A 93 22.08 -1.05 -34.59
N SER A 94 22.45 -1.92 -33.66
CA SER A 94 21.53 -2.95 -33.17
C SER A 94 20.90 -2.48 -31.87
N SER A 95 19.63 -2.88 -31.65
CA SER A 95 18.90 -2.60 -30.42
C SER A 95 19.35 -3.46 -29.22
N GLN A 96 20.51 -4.14 -29.31
CA GLN A 96 21.00 -5.08 -28.28
C GLN A 96 22.53 -5.18 -28.34
N SER A 97 23.21 -4.61 -27.34
CA SER A 97 24.66 -4.77 -27.18
C SER A 97 25.05 -6.16 -26.69
N ILE A 98 24.25 -6.77 -25.80
CA ILE A 98 24.48 -8.12 -25.27
C ILE A 98 23.17 -8.88 -25.30
N ALA A 99 23.12 -10.02 -25.98
CA ALA A 99 21.98 -10.93 -25.95
C ALA A 99 22.40 -12.33 -25.49
N VAL A 100 21.71 -12.89 -24.51
CA VAL A 100 22.03 -14.17 -23.87
C VAL A 100 20.84 -15.11 -23.99
N PHE A 101 21.10 -16.35 -24.44
CA PHE A 101 20.06 -17.34 -24.73
C PHE A 101 20.32 -18.67 -24.01
N ASP A 102 19.34 -19.57 -24.08
CA ASP A 102 19.45 -20.94 -23.60
C ASP A 102 19.88 -20.99 -22.10
N THR A 103 20.91 -21.77 -21.74
CA THR A 103 21.43 -21.88 -20.36
C THR A 103 22.64 -20.98 -20.07
N SER A 104 22.96 -20.07 -20.99
CA SER A 104 24.19 -19.28 -20.97
C SER A 104 24.28 -18.33 -19.78
N ILE A 105 25.52 -18.04 -19.33
CA ILE A 105 25.79 -17.19 -18.16
C ILE A 105 26.72 -16.03 -18.54
N VAL A 106 26.31 -14.80 -18.24
CA VAL A 106 27.12 -13.59 -18.38
C VAL A 106 27.33 -12.91 -17.03
N ALA A 107 28.55 -12.47 -16.76
CA ALA A 107 28.85 -11.60 -15.63
C ALA A 107 29.48 -10.29 -16.13
N MET A 108 28.85 -9.16 -15.83
CA MET A 108 29.33 -7.82 -16.10
C MET A 108 29.84 -7.19 -14.80
N ALA A 109 31.17 -7.07 -14.68
CA ALA A 109 31.80 -6.51 -13.50
C ALA A 109 32.00 -4.99 -13.58
N GLY A 110 31.71 -4.39 -14.74
CA GLY A 110 31.89 -2.97 -15.08
C GLY A 110 31.78 -2.76 -16.59
N GLY A 111 32.25 -1.61 -17.08
CA GLY A 111 32.26 -1.28 -18.51
C GLY A 111 31.00 -0.51 -18.94
N GLN A 112 30.86 -0.33 -20.24
CA GLN A 112 29.74 0.36 -20.87
C GLN A 112 29.17 -0.48 -22.01
N THR A 113 27.86 -0.56 -22.13
CA THR A 113 27.20 -1.01 -23.36
C THR A 113 26.68 0.20 -24.12
N ALA A 114 26.63 0.12 -25.44
CA ALA A 114 26.08 1.18 -26.26
C ALA A 114 24.54 1.19 -26.27
N ASP A 115 23.94 0.05 -25.97
CA ASP A 115 22.52 -0.27 -26.11
C ASP A 115 22.15 -1.34 -25.04
N SER A 116 21.05 -2.06 -25.25
CA SER A 116 20.41 -2.95 -24.31
C SER A 116 21.21 -4.22 -23.95
N VAL A 117 20.95 -4.76 -22.76
CA VAL A 117 21.38 -6.08 -22.28
C VAL A 117 20.17 -6.99 -22.12
N VAL A 118 20.12 -8.09 -22.87
CA VAL A 118 18.94 -8.96 -22.97
C VAL A 118 19.25 -10.38 -22.53
N ALA A 119 18.43 -10.91 -21.61
CA ALA A 119 18.42 -12.31 -21.19
C ALA A 119 17.15 -13.01 -21.69
N ASN A 120 17.31 -14.16 -22.35
CA ASN A 120 16.22 -14.99 -22.85
C ASN A 120 16.31 -16.43 -22.31
N ASP A 121 15.25 -17.20 -22.52
CA ASP A 121 15.14 -18.61 -22.13
C ASP A 121 15.45 -18.83 -20.64
N ILE A 122 16.46 -19.64 -20.29
CA ILE A 122 16.87 -19.94 -18.90
C ILE A 122 18.24 -19.34 -18.57
N SER A 123 18.62 -18.28 -19.31
CA SER A 123 19.93 -17.65 -19.19
C SER A 123 20.06 -16.81 -17.94
N ARG A 124 21.31 -16.49 -17.57
CA ARG A 124 21.62 -15.75 -16.35
C ARG A 124 22.60 -14.62 -16.60
N ILE A 125 22.27 -13.43 -16.13
CA ILE A 125 23.14 -12.26 -16.18
C ILE A 125 23.38 -11.73 -14.76
N ALA A 126 24.63 -11.44 -14.40
CA ALA A 126 24.99 -10.79 -13.15
C ALA A 126 25.75 -9.49 -13.42
N ILE A 127 25.20 -8.35 -13.03
CA ILE A 127 25.75 -7.01 -13.22
C ILE A 127 26.17 -6.48 -11.85
N SER A 128 27.47 -6.33 -11.59
CA SER A 128 27.95 -5.77 -10.31
C SER A 128 28.28 -4.28 -10.40
N SER A 129 28.58 -3.77 -11.60
CA SER A 129 28.74 -2.35 -11.91
C SER A 129 28.74 -2.15 -13.43
N GLY A 130 28.73 -0.90 -13.88
CA GLY A 130 28.77 -0.53 -15.31
C GLY A 130 27.70 0.48 -15.67
N ALA A 131 27.70 0.95 -16.91
CA ALA A 131 26.60 1.72 -17.47
C ALA A 131 26.03 0.96 -18.67
N ILE A 132 24.76 0.59 -18.59
CA ILE A 132 24.01 0.08 -19.74
C ILE A 132 23.51 1.30 -20.51
N GLY A 133 23.75 1.33 -21.82
CA GLY A 133 23.45 2.50 -22.65
C GLY A 133 21.94 2.76 -22.86
N ASP A 134 21.13 1.74 -22.60
CA ASP A 134 19.69 1.67 -22.84
C ASP A 134 19.11 0.66 -21.81
N ASP A 135 18.32 -0.33 -22.25
CA ASP A 135 17.55 -1.18 -21.34
C ASP A 135 18.26 -2.43 -20.82
N ILE A 136 17.76 -2.95 -19.70
CA ILE A 136 17.97 -4.32 -19.25
C ILE A 136 16.67 -5.10 -19.45
N ILE A 137 16.69 -6.11 -20.30
CA ILE A 137 15.49 -6.88 -20.68
C ILE A 137 15.63 -8.33 -20.24
N ALA A 138 14.70 -8.83 -19.45
CA ALA A 138 14.63 -10.23 -19.02
C ALA A 138 13.33 -10.88 -19.52
N ASN A 139 13.46 -11.90 -20.38
CA ASN A 139 12.32 -12.62 -20.98
C ASN A 139 12.28 -14.09 -20.54
N HIS A 140 11.14 -14.77 -20.78
CA HIS A 140 10.93 -16.19 -20.52
C HIS A 140 11.24 -16.60 -19.07
N ASP A 141 12.14 -17.56 -18.84
CA ASP A 141 12.52 -18.10 -17.52
C ASP A 141 13.92 -17.59 -17.08
N SER A 142 14.37 -16.45 -17.64
CA SER A 142 15.72 -15.92 -17.43
C SER A 142 15.85 -15.23 -16.08
N SER A 143 17.10 -15.01 -15.65
CA SER A 143 17.37 -14.30 -14.40
C SER A 143 18.47 -13.26 -14.51
N ILE A 144 18.24 -12.05 -14.02
CA ILE A 144 19.23 -10.97 -13.96
C ILE A 144 19.42 -10.52 -12.50
N SER A 145 20.68 -10.34 -12.07
CA SER A 145 21.00 -9.73 -10.77
C SER A 145 21.78 -8.44 -10.98
N ILE A 146 21.33 -7.36 -10.36
CA ILE A 146 21.91 -6.01 -10.44
C ILE A 146 22.38 -5.60 -9.04
N ALA A 147 23.69 -5.56 -8.83
CA ALA A 147 24.31 -5.16 -7.58
C ALA A 147 24.99 -3.78 -7.65
N GLY A 148 24.80 -3.06 -8.74
CA GLY A 148 25.31 -1.71 -8.98
C GLY A 148 25.30 -1.35 -10.48
N GLY A 149 25.66 -0.10 -10.78
CA GLY A 149 25.66 0.43 -12.15
C GLY A 149 24.48 1.37 -12.42
N SER A 150 24.31 1.73 -13.69
CA SER A 150 23.15 2.46 -14.20
C SER A 150 22.60 1.79 -15.46
N ALA A 151 21.29 1.87 -15.66
CA ALA A 151 20.59 1.55 -16.91
C ALA A 151 19.49 2.60 -17.14
N ASP A 152 18.95 2.65 -18.36
CA ASP A 152 17.72 3.39 -18.64
C ASP A 152 16.57 2.61 -18.00
N ASP A 153 16.01 1.62 -18.69
CA ASP A 153 14.90 0.83 -18.14
C ASP A 153 15.28 -0.59 -17.72
N VAL A 154 14.43 -1.19 -16.89
CA VAL A 154 14.41 -2.64 -16.65
C VAL A 154 13.04 -3.20 -17.03
N LEU A 155 13.02 -4.04 -18.06
CA LEU A 155 11.82 -4.73 -18.53
C LEU A 155 11.87 -6.20 -18.11
N VAL A 156 10.90 -6.64 -17.30
CA VAL A 156 10.80 -8.02 -16.82
C VAL A 156 9.52 -8.68 -17.33
N ASN A 157 9.67 -9.67 -18.20
CA ASN A 157 8.57 -10.31 -18.92
C ASN A 157 8.41 -11.80 -18.55
N ASP A 158 7.25 -12.37 -18.90
CA ASP A 158 6.92 -13.79 -18.74
C ASP A 158 7.16 -14.32 -17.32
N ASN A 159 8.04 -15.31 -17.11
CA ASN A 159 8.39 -15.87 -15.80
C ASN A 159 9.75 -15.35 -15.30
N ALA A 160 10.30 -14.32 -15.92
CA ALA A 160 11.66 -13.90 -15.67
C ALA A 160 11.79 -13.29 -14.27
N VAL A 161 13.02 -13.29 -13.77
CA VAL A 161 13.34 -12.80 -12.43
C VAL A 161 14.46 -11.80 -12.50
N VAL A 162 14.20 -10.56 -12.06
CA VAL A 162 15.26 -9.57 -11.85
C VAL A 162 15.36 -9.23 -10.36
N ALA A 163 16.59 -9.17 -9.85
CA ALA A 163 16.88 -8.80 -8.47
C ALA A 163 17.90 -7.67 -8.42
N MET A 164 17.50 -6.52 -7.88
CA MET A 164 18.30 -5.31 -7.73
C MET A 164 18.59 -5.03 -6.25
N SER A 165 19.87 -4.89 -5.90
CA SER A 165 20.31 -4.57 -4.53
C SER A 165 21.07 -3.24 -4.42
N ALA A 166 21.49 -2.67 -5.55
CA ALA A 166 22.04 -1.31 -5.66
C ALA A 166 22.03 -0.89 -7.15
N GLY A 167 22.42 0.36 -7.41
CA GLY A 167 22.44 0.96 -8.75
C GLY A 167 21.40 2.06 -8.91
N SER A 168 21.28 2.57 -10.14
CA SER A 168 20.23 3.50 -10.56
C SER A 168 19.57 2.95 -11.82
N VAL A 169 18.26 2.99 -11.89
CA VAL A 169 17.46 2.69 -13.09
C VAL A 169 16.49 3.85 -13.24
N ASP A 170 16.14 4.22 -14.48
CA ASP A 170 15.11 5.20 -14.78
C ASP A 170 13.74 4.58 -14.48
N ALA A 171 13.24 3.70 -15.35
CA ALA A 171 11.95 3.02 -15.12
C ALA A 171 12.06 1.50 -14.98
N VAL A 172 11.09 0.91 -14.28
CA VAL A 172 10.89 -0.55 -14.22
C VAL A 172 9.50 -0.94 -14.68
N GLN A 173 9.45 -1.85 -15.65
CA GLN A 173 8.22 -2.48 -16.12
C GLN A 173 8.22 -3.98 -15.81
N VAL A 174 7.13 -4.49 -15.22
CA VAL A 174 7.01 -5.90 -14.80
C VAL A 174 5.70 -6.49 -15.30
N GLY A 175 5.78 -7.33 -16.33
CA GLY A 175 4.62 -7.94 -16.99
C GLY A 175 4.48 -9.45 -16.78
N GLY A 176 3.37 -10.02 -17.25
CA GLY A 176 3.17 -11.48 -17.28
C GLY A 176 3.08 -12.10 -15.89
N THR A 177 3.97 -13.04 -15.58
CA THR A 177 4.12 -13.73 -14.28
C THR A 177 5.48 -13.42 -13.65
N ALA A 178 6.11 -12.34 -14.10
CA ALA A 178 7.49 -12.01 -13.78
C ALA A 178 7.65 -11.58 -12.32
N THR A 179 8.89 -11.61 -11.84
CA THR A 179 9.22 -11.16 -10.49
C THR A 179 10.36 -10.14 -10.50
N PHE A 180 10.10 -8.97 -9.94
CA PHE A 180 11.11 -7.97 -9.63
C PHE A 180 11.36 -7.89 -8.13
N ARG A 181 12.62 -8.00 -7.70
CA ARG A 181 13.01 -7.86 -6.27
C ARG A 181 13.94 -6.66 -6.12
N PHE A 182 13.53 -5.69 -5.32
CA PHE A 182 14.25 -4.45 -5.09
C PHE A 182 14.56 -4.28 -3.61
N SER A 183 15.84 -4.36 -3.24
CA SER A 183 16.27 -4.27 -1.83
C SER A 183 17.18 -3.07 -1.53
N GLY A 184 17.58 -2.33 -2.57
CA GLY A 184 18.48 -1.18 -2.46
C GLY A 184 18.85 -0.61 -3.83
N GLY A 185 19.30 0.64 -3.84
CA GLY A 185 19.49 1.44 -5.05
C GLY A 185 18.38 2.46 -5.21
N ARG A 186 18.32 3.09 -6.39
CA ARG A 186 17.28 4.03 -6.79
C ARG A 186 16.66 3.58 -8.11
N ILE A 187 15.35 3.72 -8.20
CA ILE A 187 14.56 3.69 -9.42
C ILE A 187 13.85 5.06 -9.48
N ASP A 188 13.67 5.64 -10.66
CA ASP A 188 12.77 6.80 -10.79
C ASP A 188 11.34 6.28 -10.63
N ASP A 189 10.87 5.51 -11.61
CA ASP A 189 9.49 5.02 -11.68
C ASP A 189 9.38 3.49 -11.66
N ILE A 190 8.31 3.00 -11.04
CA ILE A 190 7.72 1.71 -11.43
C ILE A 190 6.56 2.03 -12.36
N GLU A 191 6.89 2.24 -13.65
CA GLU A 191 5.95 2.71 -14.67
C GLU A 191 4.74 1.79 -14.79
N ASP A 192 4.95 0.46 -14.80
CA ASP A 192 3.87 -0.50 -14.99
C ASP A 192 4.19 -1.89 -14.40
N ALA A 193 3.43 -2.28 -13.37
CA ALA A 193 3.34 -3.67 -12.92
C ALA A 193 1.99 -4.28 -13.32
N THR A 194 1.99 -5.15 -14.34
CA THR A 194 0.78 -5.71 -14.96
C THR A 194 0.73 -7.24 -14.91
N GLY A 195 -0.42 -7.82 -15.29
CA GLY A 195 -0.59 -9.28 -15.32
C GLY A 195 -0.63 -9.88 -13.91
N ALA A 196 -0.03 -11.05 -13.72
CA ALA A 196 0.17 -11.70 -12.42
C ALA A 196 1.61 -11.51 -11.92
N SER A 197 2.24 -10.37 -12.26
CA SER A 197 3.59 -10.04 -11.86
C SER A 197 3.70 -9.78 -10.35
N ARG A 198 4.92 -9.86 -9.83
CA ARG A 198 5.20 -9.68 -8.40
C ARG A 198 6.38 -8.74 -8.21
N VAL A 199 6.18 -7.68 -7.45
CA VAL A 199 7.21 -6.72 -7.05
C VAL A 199 7.44 -6.84 -5.55
N PHE A 200 8.71 -7.01 -5.16
CA PHE A 200 9.11 -7.04 -3.75
C PHE A 200 10.00 -5.84 -3.46
N VAL A 201 9.59 -4.99 -2.52
CA VAL A 201 10.36 -3.82 -2.08
C VAL A 201 10.78 -4.01 -0.62
N SER A 202 12.06 -3.80 -0.34
CA SER A 202 12.64 -4.03 0.99
C SER A 202 13.89 -3.19 1.23
N GLY A 203 14.39 -3.21 2.47
CA GLY A 203 15.68 -2.59 2.80
C GLY A 203 15.68 -1.08 2.57
N SER A 204 16.67 -0.60 1.82
CA SER A 204 16.87 0.83 1.49
C SER A 204 16.58 1.12 0.02
N ALA A 205 15.68 0.35 -0.59
CA ALA A 205 15.15 0.62 -1.91
C ALA A 205 14.46 1.99 -1.94
N LYS A 206 14.67 2.75 -3.02
CA LYS A 206 14.06 4.05 -3.24
C LYS A 206 13.41 4.09 -4.63
N VAL A 207 12.10 4.36 -4.69
CA VAL A 207 11.37 4.76 -5.89
C VAL A 207 11.19 6.27 -5.78
N ASP A 208 11.77 7.04 -6.69
CA ASP A 208 11.87 8.50 -6.57
C ASP A 208 10.63 9.26 -7.02
N ASP A 209 9.81 8.63 -7.84
CA ASP A 209 8.60 9.20 -8.41
C ASP A 209 7.47 8.17 -8.26
N ASP A 210 6.74 7.83 -9.33
CA ASP A 210 5.50 7.08 -9.22
C ASP A 210 5.69 5.56 -9.22
N ALA A 211 4.72 4.85 -8.63
CA ALA A 211 4.63 3.40 -8.76
C ALA A 211 3.20 2.92 -9.07
N PHE A 212 3.01 2.33 -10.26
CA PHE A 212 1.70 1.91 -10.73
C PHE A 212 1.55 0.39 -10.84
N PHE A 213 0.41 -0.11 -10.33
CA PHE A 213 0.07 -1.54 -10.33
C PHE A 213 -1.34 -1.77 -10.89
N PHE A 214 -1.42 -2.61 -11.92
CA PHE A 214 -2.66 -2.94 -12.63
C PHE A 214 -2.91 -4.46 -12.73
N GLY A 215 -4.09 -4.85 -13.23
CA GLY A 215 -4.43 -6.24 -13.51
C GLY A 215 -4.56 -7.07 -12.24
N THR A 216 -3.70 -8.08 -12.10
CA THR A 216 -3.62 -8.97 -10.92
C THR A 216 -2.23 -8.92 -10.30
N SER A 217 -1.49 -7.82 -10.52
CA SER A 217 -0.12 -7.69 -10.04
C SER A 217 -0.12 -7.55 -8.52
N ARG A 218 1.05 -7.83 -7.93
CA ARG A 218 1.19 -7.85 -6.47
C ARG A 218 2.44 -7.12 -6.01
N LEU A 219 2.26 -6.16 -5.11
CA LEU A 219 3.32 -5.52 -4.34
C LEU A 219 3.47 -6.17 -2.96
N GLU A 220 4.70 -6.49 -2.56
CA GLU A 220 5.06 -6.85 -1.19
C GLU A 220 6.16 -5.90 -0.69
N ALA A 221 5.81 -4.97 0.20
CA ALA A 221 6.71 -4.00 0.78
C ALA A 221 6.99 -4.31 2.26
N THR A 222 8.26 -4.49 2.61
CA THR A 222 8.74 -4.72 3.99
C THR A 222 9.73 -3.65 4.45
N GLY A 223 9.81 -2.56 3.70
CA GLY A 223 10.76 -1.47 3.80
C GLY A 223 10.75 -0.68 2.49
N GLY A 224 11.78 0.12 2.27
CA GLY A 224 11.87 1.03 1.12
C GLY A 224 11.11 2.35 1.30
N GLN A 225 11.35 3.26 0.37
CA GLN A 225 10.75 4.59 0.27
C GLN A 225 10.17 4.74 -1.13
N PHE A 226 8.92 5.20 -1.19
CA PHE A 226 8.25 5.71 -2.37
C PHE A 226 8.12 7.22 -2.15
N ASP A 227 8.80 8.00 -2.97
CA ASP A 227 8.89 9.46 -2.79
C ASP A 227 7.63 10.20 -3.26
N ASP A 228 6.87 9.61 -4.19
CA ASP A 228 5.63 10.17 -4.71
C ASP A 228 4.48 9.15 -4.54
N GLU A 229 3.55 9.13 -5.49
CA GLU A 229 2.30 8.40 -5.41
C GLU A 229 2.49 6.89 -5.64
N LEU A 230 1.87 6.10 -4.78
CA LEU A 230 1.77 4.65 -4.95
C LEU A 230 0.33 4.27 -5.30
N GLN A 231 0.12 3.73 -6.51
CA GLN A 231 -1.23 3.55 -7.05
C GLN A 231 -1.54 2.08 -7.37
N LEU A 232 -2.65 1.59 -6.81
CA LEU A 232 -3.17 0.23 -6.98
C LEU A 232 -4.52 0.27 -7.69
N TYR A 233 -4.59 -0.27 -8.91
CA TYR A 233 -5.80 -0.29 -9.75
C TYR A 233 -6.29 -1.72 -10.04
N GLU A 234 -7.48 -1.81 -10.64
CA GLU A 234 -8.11 -3.04 -11.11
C GLU A 234 -8.21 -4.14 -10.03
N ASN A 235 -7.55 -5.29 -10.18
CA ASN A 235 -7.55 -6.38 -9.19
C ASN A 235 -6.15 -6.57 -8.59
N SER A 236 -5.32 -5.53 -8.59
CA SER A 236 -3.99 -5.57 -8.00
C SER A 236 -4.08 -5.72 -6.48
N SER A 237 -2.99 -6.14 -5.86
CA SER A 237 -2.92 -6.27 -4.40
C SER A 237 -1.59 -5.79 -3.84
N ALA A 238 -1.63 -5.21 -2.65
CA ALA A 238 -0.43 -4.83 -1.93
C ALA A 238 -0.45 -5.35 -0.49
N TYR A 239 0.72 -5.74 0.00
CA TYR A 239 0.95 -6.06 1.40
C TYR A 239 2.11 -5.20 1.93
N PHE A 240 1.84 -4.44 2.99
CA PHE A 240 2.81 -3.56 3.64
C PHE A 240 3.09 -4.02 5.06
N ASN A 241 4.36 -4.26 5.36
CA ASN A 241 4.86 -4.55 6.69
C ASN A 241 6.17 -3.78 6.91
N GLY A 242 6.04 -2.45 6.81
CA GLY A 242 7.13 -1.50 6.66
C GLY A 242 7.16 -0.94 5.24
N ALA A 243 7.23 0.38 5.15
CA ALA A 243 7.58 1.21 4.00
C ALA A 243 7.34 2.67 4.41
N ASN A 244 7.84 3.60 3.61
CA ASN A 244 7.42 4.99 3.65
C ASN A 244 6.89 5.38 2.27
N VAL A 245 5.73 6.01 2.23
CA VAL A 245 5.18 6.66 1.03
C VAL A 245 5.12 8.13 1.39
N ASP A 246 5.88 8.98 0.70
CA ASP A 246 6.01 10.38 1.07
C ASP A 246 4.78 11.20 0.67
N ASP A 247 4.01 10.77 -0.35
CA ASP A 247 2.73 11.38 -0.75
C ASP A 247 1.53 10.45 -0.50
N ASP A 248 0.78 10.07 -1.54
CA ASP A 248 -0.47 9.31 -1.46
C ASP A 248 -0.34 7.80 -1.73
N LEU A 249 -1.16 7.02 -1.03
CA LEU A 249 -1.49 5.65 -1.40
C LEU A 249 -2.90 5.59 -1.98
N VAL A 250 -3.00 5.44 -3.30
CA VAL A 250 -4.27 5.31 -4.02
C VAL A 250 -4.64 3.83 -4.16
N VAL A 251 -5.85 3.47 -3.72
CA VAL A 251 -6.39 2.11 -3.83
C VAL A 251 -7.75 2.17 -4.53
N ALA A 252 -7.82 1.78 -5.79
CA ALA A 252 -8.98 1.99 -6.65
C ALA A 252 -9.56 0.69 -7.23
N ASP A 253 -10.71 0.80 -7.90
CA ASP A 253 -11.42 -0.31 -8.55
C ASP A 253 -11.69 -1.51 -7.63
N ASN A 254 -11.09 -2.67 -7.85
CA ASN A 254 -11.24 -3.86 -6.99
C ASN A 254 -9.93 -4.19 -6.26
N ALA A 255 -9.00 -3.23 -6.18
CA ALA A 255 -7.69 -3.44 -5.59
C ALA A 255 -7.79 -3.66 -4.09
N VAL A 256 -6.81 -4.38 -3.53
CA VAL A 256 -6.76 -4.70 -2.11
C VAL A 256 -5.42 -4.31 -1.51
N ALA A 257 -5.44 -3.48 -0.47
CA ALA A 257 -4.25 -3.13 0.31
C ALA A 257 -4.36 -3.70 1.73
N ASP A 258 -3.43 -4.58 2.12
CA ASP A 258 -3.27 -5.06 3.48
C ASP A 258 -2.06 -4.38 4.14
N ILE A 259 -2.31 -3.53 5.13
CA ILE A 259 -1.30 -2.68 5.77
C ILE A 259 -1.16 -3.08 7.23
N ASP A 260 -0.06 -3.75 7.58
CA ASP A 260 0.30 -4.03 8.98
C ASP A 260 1.01 -2.83 9.61
N TYR A 261 1.93 -2.21 8.86
CA TYR A 261 2.64 -1.00 9.27
C TYR A 261 3.14 -0.22 8.05
N ILE A 262 2.88 1.08 7.99
CA ILE A 262 3.38 2.01 6.96
C ILE A 262 3.45 3.43 7.52
N THR A 263 4.30 4.28 6.95
CA THR A 263 4.16 5.73 7.07
C THR A 263 3.72 6.28 5.73
N ILE A 264 2.66 7.10 5.71
CA ILE A 264 2.18 7.80 4.51
C ILE A 264 2.16 9.29 4.85
N GLY A 265 2.79 10.11 4.00
CA GLY A 265 2.93 11.54 4.24
C GLY A 265 1.62 12.31 4.08
N ASP A 266 0.82 11.99 3.06
CA ASP A 266 -0.51 12.58 2.87
C ASP A 266 -1.64 11.56 3.10
N ALA A 267 -2.24 10.96 2.08
CA ALA A 267 -3.50 10.24 2.21
C ALA A 267 -3.44 8.75 1.84
N ILE A 268 -4.34 7.98 2.45
CA ILE A 268 -4.87 6.78 1.81
C ILE A 268 -6.15 7.18 1.10
N GLU A 269 -6.18 7.05 -0.23
CA GLU A 269 -7.35 7.33 -1.06
C GLU A 269 -7.97 6.05 -1.61
N ALA A 270 -9.03 5.56 -0.94
CA ALA A 270 -9.75 4.38 -1.40
C ALA A 270 -10.97 4.76 -2.26
N SER A 271 -11.07 4.19 -3.47
CA SER A 271 -12.19 4.41 -4.40
C SER A 271 -12.66 3.12 -5.08
N GLY A 272 -13.77 3.17 -5.81
CA GLY A 272 -14.39 2.00 -6.45
C GLY A 272 -14.90 0.95 -5.45
N ASP A 273 -14.78 -0.32 -5.80
CA ASP A 273 -15.03 -1.49 -4.94
C ASP A 273 -13.81 -1.93 -4.11
N SER A 274 -12.81 -1.05 -3.93
CA SER A 274 -11.54 -1.39 -3.30
C SER A 274 -11.70 -1.71 -1.81
N THR A 275 -10.71 -2.43 -1.27
CA THR A 275 -10.65 -2.72 0.17
C THR A 275 -9.27 -2.43 0.72
N THR A 276 -9.21 -1.57 1.74
CA THR A 276 -7.97 -1.27 2.48
C THR A 276 -8.10 -1.72 3.93
N ASN A 277 -7.19 -2.59 4.39
CA ASN A 277 -7.12 -3.05 5.77
C ASN A 277 -5.90 -2.43 6.47
N TYR A 278 -6.13 -1.38 7.26
CA TYR A 278 -5.11 -0.62 7.97
C TYR A 278 -5.01 -1.04 9.44
N ARG A 279 -3.86 -1.60 9.85
CA ARG A 279 -3.65 -2.13 11.22
C ARG A 279 -2.67 -1.31 12.05
N GLY A 280 -1.78 -0.53 11.42
CA GLY A 280 -0.75 0.24 12.11
C GLY A 280 0.01 1.16 11.18
N GLY A 281 0.73 2.13 11.76
CA GLY A 281 1.45 3.16 11.02
C GLY A 281 1.07 4.57 11.44
N VAL A 282 1.45 5.53 10.60
CA VAL A 282 1.00 6.94 10.65
C VAL A 282 0.60 7.34 9.23
N ILE A 283 -0.57 7.93 9.08
CA ILE A 283 -1.07 8.47 7.81
C ILE A 283 -1.62 9.88 8.05
N GLY A 284 -1.52 10.79 7.09
CA GLY A 284 -2.15 12.11 7.19
C GLY A 284 -3.67 11.98 7.13
N ASN A 285 -4.19 11.55 5.99
CA ASN A 285 -5.62 11.46 5.70
C ASN A 285 -6.07 10.01 5.42
N LEU A 286 -7.32 9.71 5.75
CA LEU A 286 -7.96 8.43 5.46
C LEU A 286 -9.28 8.65 4.72
N ILE A 287 -9.30 8.43 3.42
CA ILE A 287 -10.41 8.79 2.55
C ILE A 287 -10.99 7.53 1.90
N ALA A 288 -12.32 7.42 1.90
CA ALA A 288 -13.06 6.34 1.23
C ALA A 288 -14.22 6.90 0.41
N GLY A 289 -14.25 6.63 -0.89
CA GLY A 289 -15.33 6.98 -1.82
C GLY A 289 -15.82 5.78 -2.63
N ASP A 290 -16.88 5.97 -3.42
CA ASP A 290 -17.32 5.08 -4.50
C ASP A 290 -17.62 3.60 -4.17
N ARG A 291 -18.07 3.30 -2.94
CA ARG A 291 -18.27 1.95 -2.33
C ARG A 291 -17.02 1.31 -1.74
N ALA A 292 -15.90 2.03 -1.72
CA ALA A 292 -14.67 1.53 -1.13
C ALA A 292 -14.85 1.28 0.37
N VAL A 293 -14.14 0.28 0.87
CA VAL A 293 -14.20 -0.11 2.28
C VAL A 293 -12.81 0.01 2.89
N VAL A 294 -12.68 0.87 3.89
CA VAL A 294 -11.47 1.00 4.70
C VAL A 294 -11.73 0.45 6.09
N ASN A 295 -10.98 -0.57 6.50
CA ASN A 295 -11.04 -1.15 7.84
C ASN A 295 -9.77 -0.78 8.62
N MET A 296 -9.91 0.09 9.62
CA MET A 296 -8.86 0.49 10.55
C MET A 296 -8.98 -0.26 11.87
N SER A 297 -7.88 -0.83 12.36
CA SER A 297 -7.82 -1.55 13.66
C SER A 297 -6.72 -1.05 14.61
N GLY A 298 -5.92 -0.07 14.17
CA GLY A 298 -4.84 0.54 14.94
C GLY A 298 -4.20 1.67 14.13
N GLY A 299 -2.99 2.09 14.50
CA GLY A 299 -2.28 3.19 13.84
C GLY A 299 -2.75 4.58 14.30
N ARG A 300 -2.27 5.61 13.59
CA ARG A 300 -2.61 7.02 13.82
C ARG A 300 -2.98 7.68 12.50
N VAL A 301 -4.14 8.32 12.45
CA VAL A 301 -4.53 9.27 11.40
C VAL A 301 -4.27 10.66 11.96
N GLU A 302 -3.50 11.50 11.28
CA GLU A 302 -3.11 12.81 11.83
C GLU A 302 -4.21 13.86 11.63
N ASP A 303 -4.83 13.88 10.46
CA ASP A 303 -5.70 14.97 10.03
C ASP A 303 -7.17 14.52 9.92
N VAL A 304 -7.57 13.99 8.76
CA VAL A 304 -8.99 13.75 8.44
C VAL A 304 -9.29 12.27 8.18
N ILE A 305 -10.42 11.80 8.70
CA ILE A 305 -11.07 10.55 8.30
C ILE A 305 -12.35 10.90 7.53
N GLN A 306 -12.42 10.59 6.24
CA GLN A 306 -13.55 10.99 5.40
C GLN A 306 -14.15 9.83 4.61
N ALA A 307 -15.41 9.50 4.91
CA ALA A 307 -16.24 8.70 4.03
C ALA A 307 -17.08 9.61 3.13
N GLY A 308 -16.70 9.68 1.86
CA GLY A 308 -17.43 10.36 0.79
C GLY A 308 -18.56 9.50 0.19
N PRO A 309 -19.01 9.82 -1.04
CA PRO A 309 -20.15 9.16 -1.69
C PRO A 309 -20.08 7.62 -1.65
N GLY A 310 -20.95 6.99 -0.86
CA GLY A 310 -21.06 5.52 -0.76
C GLY A 310 -19.87 4.79 -0.12
N GLY A 311 -18.78 5.50 0.20
CA GLY A 311 -17.62 4.92 0.88
C GLY A 311 -17.94 4.53 2.33
N THR A 312 -17.21 3.56 2.87
CA THR A 312 -17.36 3.11 4.25
C THR A 312 -16.01 3.03 4.95
N ILE A 313 -15.87 3.71 6.09
CA ILE A 313 -14.72 3.58 6.99
C ILE A 313 -15.17 2.92 8.29
N ARG A 314 -14.46 1.89 8.73
CA ARG A 314 -14.67 1.22 10.03
C ARG A 314 -13.39 1.28 10.85
N ALA A 315 -13.37 2.05 11.93
CA ALA A 315 -12.25 2.13 12.86
C ALA A 315 -12.58 1.38 14.16
N THR A 316 -11.70 0.46 14.60
CA THR A 316 -11.86 -0.35 15.81
C THR A 316 -10.75 -0.09 16.86
N GLY A 317 -10.20 1.12 16.87
CA GLY A 317 -9.06 1.52 17.70
C GLY A 317 -8.21 2.61 17.04
N GLY A 318 -6.99 2.78 17.52
CA GLY A 318 -6.02 3.76 17.01
C GLY A 318 -6.16 5.17 17.60
N GLU A 319 -5.27 6.06 17.16
CA GLU A 319 -5.33 7.49 17.43
C GLU A 319 -5.97 8.18 16.23
N LEU A 320 -7.09 8.86 16.46
CA LEU A 320 -7.86 9.51 15.41
C LEU A 320 -7.43 10.98 15.30
N GLY A 321 -7.46 11.49 14.07
CA GLY A 321 -7.13 12.87 13.77
C GLY A 321 -8.15 13.87 14.32
N ALA A 322 -8.00 15.12 13.91
CA ALA A 322 -8.84 16.21 14.40
C ALA A 322 -10.28 16.15 13.86
N GLU A 323 -10.51 15.49 12.71
CA GLU A 323 -11.79 15.54 12.01
C GLU A 323 -12.22 14.20 11.43
N VAL A 324 -13.52 13.90 11.53
CA VAL A 324 -14.18 12.73 10.95
C VAL A 324 -15.42 13.20 10.20
N ILE A 325 -15.51 12.88 8.92
CA ILE A 325 -16.58 13.33 8.03
C ILE A 325 -17.26 12.12 7.38
N ALA A 326 -18.57 12.02 7.55
CA ALA A 326 -19.44 11.15 6.77
C ALA A 326 -20.33 12.04 5.88
N SER A 327 -20.18 11.95 4.56
CA SER A 327 -20.90 12.83 3.63
C SER A 327 -21.48 12.08 2.44
N LEU A 328 -22.58 12.58 1.87
CA LEU A 328 -23.15 12.09 0.60
C LEU A 328 -23.47 10.58 0.62
N ASN A 329 -24.09 10.10 1.70
CA ASN A 329 -24.36 8.68 2.00
C ASN A 329 -23.10 7.83 2.29
N GLY A 330 -21.96 8.48 2.54
CA GLY A 330 -20.79 7.84 3.16
C GLY A 330 -21.07 7.45 4.60
N ARG A 331 -20.35 6.45 5.09
CA ARG A 331 -20.55 5.88 6.42
C ARG A 331 -19.23 5.76 7.18
N VAL A 332 -19.19 6.27 8.41
CA VAL A 332 -18.08 6.07 9.33
C VAL A 332 -18.56 5.35 10.60
N GLU A 333 -17.92 4.24 10.94
CA GLU A 333 -18.12 3.51 12.19
C GLU A 333 -16.88 3.60 13.06
N LEU A 334 -16.97 4.25 14.21
CA LEU A 334 -15.92 4.35 15.22
C LEU A 334 -16.28 3.45 16.41
N ARG A 335 -15.47 2.40 16.64
CA ARG A 335 -15.62 1.43 17.72
C ARG A 335 -14.36 1.41 18.58
N GLY A 336 -14.23 2.39 19.49
CA GLY A 336 -13.03 2.64 20.28
C GLY A 336 -12.21 3.80 19.74
N GLY A 337 -10.92 3.79 20.06
CA GLY A 337 -9.96 4.81 19.65
C GLY A 337 -9.80 5.94 20.66
N THR A 338 -8.75 6.74 20.47
CA THR A 338 -8.46 7.92 21.28
C THR A 338 -8.27 9.15 20.40
N ALA A 339 -8.70 10.30 20.88
CA ALA A 339 -8.40 11.60 20.28
C ALA A 339 -8.19 12.65 21.39
N ASN A 340 -7.53 13.76 21.09
CA ASN A 340 -7.53 14.91 22.00
C ASN A 340 -8.85 15.66 21.85
N SER A 341 -8.95 16.49 20.82
CA SER A 341 -10.20 17.13 20.40
C SER A 341 -10.57 16.58 19.03
N ILE A 342 -11.81 16.16 18.86
CA ILE A 342 -12.29 15.58 17.59
C ILE A 342 -13.61 16.21 17.16
N ALA A 343 -13.66 16.60 15.89
CA ALA A 343 -14.87 17.05 15.22
C ALA A 343 -15.46 15.90 14.40
N LEU A 344 -16.70 15.54 14.66
CA LEU A 344 -17.44 14.52 13.94
C LEU A 344 -18.56 15.19 13.14
N SER A 345 -18.57 15.01 11.83
CA SER A 345 -19.54 15.64 10.94
C SER A 345 -20.30 14.59 10.13
N ALA A 346 -21.64 14.63 10.17
CA ALA A 346 -22.51 13.81 9.34
C ALA A 346 -23.38 14.70 8.45
N GLN A 347 -23.13 14.67 7.14
CA GLN A 347 -23.69 15.62 6.18
C GLN A 347 -24.43 14.93 5.03
N SER A 348 -25.55 15.51 4.58
CA SER A 348 -26.22 15.13 3.32
C SER A 348 -26.44 13.61 3.16
N GLY A 349 -27.08 12.97 4.14
CA GLY A 349 -27.33 11.53 4.18
C GLY A 349 -26.17 10.70 4.73
N GLY A 350 -25.05 11.31 5.12
CA GLY A 350 -23.95 10.62 5.78
C GLY A 350 -24.35 9.98 7.11
N GLU A 351 -23.76 8.83 7.42
CA GLU A 351 -24.01 8.05 8.62
C GLU A 351 -22.76 8.00 9.50
N LEU A 352 -22.88 8.41 10.76
CA LEU A 352 -21.84 8.32 11.77
C LEU A 352 -22.30 7.40 12.91
N LEU A 353 -21.53 6.36 13.22
CA LEU A 353 -21.75 5.50 14.38
C LEU A 353 -20.55 5.60 15.32
N VAL A 354 -20.76 5.96 16.57
CA VAL A 354 -19.72 6.15 17.58
C VAL A 354 -20.00 5.28 18.80
N ASP A 355 -19.09 4.38 19.10
CA ASP A 355 -19.15 3.47 20.24
C ASP A 355 -17.76 3.35 20.88
N GLY A 356 -17.62 3.74 22.14
CA GLY A 356 -16.37 3.53 22.90
C GLY A 356 -15.22 4.49 22.57
N LEU A 357 -15.44 5.55 21.79
CA LEU A 357 -14.43 6.60 21.55
C LEU A 357 -14.07 7.32 22.86
N VAL A 358 -12.77 7.56 23.09
CA VAL A 358 -12.27 8.36 24.22
C VAL A 358 -11.65 9.65 23.71
N ALA A 359 -12.14 10.80 24.16
CA ALA A 359 -11.62 12.10 23.76
C ALA A 359 -11.50 13.08 24.95
N ASP A 360 -10.71 14.15 24.82
CA ASP A 360 -10.83 15.29 25.73
C ASP A 360 -12.07 16.13 25.37
N SER A 361 -12.30 16.38 24.09
CA SER A 361 -13.48 17.11 23.58
C SER A 361 -14.08 16.43 22.35
N LEU A 362 -15.40 16.31 22.34
CA LEU A 362 -16.19 15.70 21.28
C LEU A 362 -17.16 16.73 20.69
N ASN A 363 -16.87 17.21 19.47
CA ASN A 363 -17.73 18.16 18.77
C ASN A 363 -18.49 17.40 17.67
N VAL A 364 -19.82 17.33 17.73
CA VAL A 364 -20.64 16.56 16.80
C VAL A 364 -21.55 17.49 16.02
N GLU A 365 -21.41 17.51 14.70
CA GLU A 365 -22.23 18.30 13.78
C GLU A 365 -23.01 17.38 12.83
N VAL A 366 -24.33 17.53 12.78
CA VAL A 366 -25.20 16.71 11.92
C VAL A 366 -26.07 17.61 11.06
N LEU A 367 -25.73 17.71 9.77
CA LEU A 367 -26.37 18.57 8.77
C LEU A 367 -27.08 17.71 7.72
N ALA A 368 -28.36 17.42 7.94
CA ALA A 368 -29.12 16.48 7.11
C ALA A 368 -28.49 15.07 7.01
N GLY A 369 -27.74 14.65 8.04
CA GLY A 369 -27.18 13.30 8.19
C GLY A 369 -27.78 12.56 9.40
N VAL A 370 -27.17 11.44 9.75
CA VAL A 370 -27.53 10.64 10.92
C VAL A 370 -26.28 10.38 11.77
N ALA A 371 -26.37 10.60 13.08
CA ALA A 371 -25.35 10.20 14.04
C ALA A 371 -25.93 9.36 15.18
N GLU A 372 -25.27 8.23 15.49
CA GLU A 372 -25.57 7.39 16.65
C GLU A 372 -24.38 7.37 17.59
N ILE A 373 -24.59 7.80 18.84
CA ILE A 373 -23.61 7.80 19.92
C ILE A 373 -24.05 6.76 20.95
N ALA A 374 -23.45 5.57 20.87
CA ALA A 374 -23.78 4.43 21.71
C ALA A 374 -22.97 4.37 23.01
N GLY A 375 -21.80 5.01 23.05
CA GLY A 375 -20.89 4.97 24.20
C GLY A 375 -19.63 5.80 23.99
N GLY A 376 -18.74 5.75 24.97
CA GLY A 376 -17.46 6.47 24.96
C GLY A 376 -17.22 7.28 26.22
N ALA A 377 -16.15 8.09 26.22
CA ALA A 377 -15.88 9.05 27.26
C ALA A 377 -15.32 10.34 26.65
N ALA A 378 -15.86 11.49 27.05
CA ALA A 378 -15.26 12.78 26.73
C ALA A 378 -15.26 13.74 27.91
N GLY A 379 -14.26 14.63 27.97
CA GLY A 379 -14.29 15.76 28.91
C GLY A 379 -15.47 16.69 28.62
N SER A 380 -15.70 17.00 27.35
CA SER A 380 -16.87 17.75 26.88
C SER A 380 -17.53 17.12 25.66
N ILE A 381 -18.85 17.30 25.53
CA ILE A 381 -19.60 17.02 24.31
C ILE A 381 -20.37 18.27 23.85
N ASP A 382 -20.04 18.79 22.67
CA ASP A 382 -20.79 19.87 22.03
C ASP A 382 -21.47 19.30 20.78
N LEU A 383 -22.80 19.32 20.75
CA LEU A 383 -23.56 18.66 19.70
C LEU A 383 -24.52 19.63 19.02
N TYR A 384 -24.42 19.71 17.70
CA TYR A 384 -25.21 20.57 16.83
C TYR A 384 -25.92 19.77 15.74
N ALA A 385 -27.25 19.81 15.72
CA ALA A 385 -28.05 19.15 14.69
C ALA A 385 -28.89 20.17 13.92
N GLU A 386 -28.80 20.17 12.59
CA GLU A 386 -29.53 21.10 11.71
C GLU A 386 -30.02 20.40 10.42
N LEU A 387 -30.92 21.05 9.69
CA LEU A 387 -31.40 20.68 8.36
C LEU A 387 -32.04 19.29 8.33
N SER A 388 -32.88 18.99 9.32
CA SER A 388 -33.45 17.65 9.53
C SER A 388 -32.42 16.56 9.88
N GLY A 389 -31.25 16.94 10.40
CA GLY A 389 -30.28 16.00 10.96
C GLY A 389 -30.88 15.20 12.13
N GLU A 390 -30.50 13.94 12.23
CA GLU A 390 -30.99 13.02 13.26
C GLU A 390 -29.82 12.54 14.13
N VAL A 391 -29.97 12.69 15.44
CA VAL A 391 -28.98 12.26 16.42
C VAL A 391 -29.64 11.33 17.44
N SER A 392 -28.99 10.21 17.73
CA SER A 392 -29.34 9.34 18.86
C SER A 392 -28.17 9.25 19.86
N ILE A 393 -28.47 9.40 21.15
CA ILE A 393 -27.51 9.23 22.24
C ILE A 393 -28.06 8.18 23.20
N SER A 394 -27.34 7.08 23.39
CA SER A 394 -27.75 5.99 24.28
C SER A 394 -26.73 5.62 25.36
N GLY A 395 -25.51 6.14 25.27
CA GLY A 395 -24.49 5.92 26.29
C GLY A 395 -23.34 6.91 26.22
N GLY A 396 -22.38 6.75 27.12
CA GLY A 396 -21.16 7.53 27.22
C GLY A 396 -21.04 8.37 28.48
N VAL A 397 -19.81 8.70 28.87
CA VAL A 397 -19.51 9.54 30.05
C VAL A 397 -18.99 10.89 29.59
N PHE A 398 -19.72 11.96 29.89
CA PHE A 398 -19.37 13.33 29.51
C PHE A 398 -19.28 14.20 30.77
N ALA A 399 -18.18 14.94 30.97
CA ALA A 399 -18.04 15.78 32.17
C ALA A 399 -18.83 17.10 32.07
N SER A 400 -19.05 17.58 30.84
CA SER A 400 -19.96 18.69 30.50
C SER A 400 -20.46 18.52 29.07
N GLY A 401 -21.54 19.19 28.70
CA GLY A 401 -21.90 19.29 27.29
C GLY A 401 -23.01 20.28 26.98
N ASP A 402 -23.11 20.64 25.71
CA ASP A 402 -24.18 21.47 25.15
C ASP A 402 -24.83 20.77 23.95
N LEU A 403 -26.16 20.73 23.92
CA LEU A 403 -26.94 20.13 22.84
C LEU A 403 -27.79 21.19 22.13
N GLU A 404 -27.60 21.36 20.83
CA GLU A 404 -28.36 22.32 20.03
C GLU A 404 -29.09 21.64 18.85
N ALA A 405 -30.42 21.80 18.80
CA ALA A 405 -31.26 21.34 17.69
C ALA A 405 -31.89 22.53 16.93
N ARG A 406 -31.71 22.59 15.60
CA ARG A 406 -32.27 23.62 14.71
C ARG A 406 -32.92 23.06 13.45
N SER A 407 -33.76 23.88 12.80
CA SER A 407 -34.22 23.65 11.42
C SER A 407 -34.80 22.25 11.15
N GLY A 408 -35.70 21.79 12.03
CA GLY A 408 -36.37 20.49 11.91
C GLY A 408 -35.56 19.27 12.32
N SER A 409 -34.35 19.44 12.87
CA SER A 409 -33.55 18.34 13.39
C SER A 409 -34.15 17.70 14.63
N VAL A 410 -33.72 16.47 14.91
CA VAL A 410 -34.17 15.69 16.06
C VAL A 410 -32.97 15.11 16.80
N ILE A 411 -32.87 15.42 18.09
CA ILE A 411 -31.94 14.78 19.02
C ILE A 411 -32.75 13.85 19.92
N THR A 412 -32.46 12.56 19.90
CA THR A 412 -33.11 11.54 20.71
C THR A 412 -32.16 11.03 21.78
N ILE A 413 -32.57 11.09 23.04
CA ILE A 413 -31.76 10.68 24.19
C ILE A 413 -32.45 9.49 24.85
N PHE A 414 -31.75 8.36 24.91
CA PHE A 414 -32.24 7.12 25.49
C PHE A 414 -31.73 6.97 26.91
N GLY A 415 -32.63 6.75 27.87
CA GLY A 415 -32.25 6.61 29.27
C GLY A 415 -33.45 6.64 30.21
N LYS A 416 -33.20 6.97 31.48
CA LYS A 416 -34.19 7.00 32.56
C LYS A 416 -33.92 8.14 33.53
N GLU A 417 -34.93 8.41 34.36
CA GLU A 417 -34.85 9.37 35.47
C GLU A 417 -34.48 10.79 35.03
N PHE A 418 -34.82 11.16 33.80
CA PHE A 418 -34.55 12.50 33.28
C PHE A 418 -35.32 13.56 34.05
N SER A 419 -34.62 14.65 34.34
CA SER A 419 -35.16 15.90 34.84
C SER A 419 -34.71 17.04 33.95
N VAL A 420 -35.61 18.01 33.74
CA VAL A 420 -35.34 19.24 33.00
C VAL A 420 -35.58 20.40 33.93
N LEU A 421 -34.58 21.28 34.10
CA LEU A 421 -34.64 22.40 35.05
C LEU A 421 -34.98 21.93 36.49
N GLY A 422 -34.43 20.78 36.89
CA GLY A 422 -34.66 20.17 38.20
C GLY A 422 -36.05 19.55 38.42
N MET A 423 -36.92 19.53 37.41
CA MET A 423 -38.24 18.88 37.46
C MET A 423 -38.22 17.57 36.67
N PRO A 424 -38.84 16.47 37.16
CA PRO A 424 -38.96 15.24 36.39
C PRO A 424 -39.58 15.49 35.01
N ALA A 425 -38.90 15.02 33.96
CA ALA A 425 -39.34 15.20 32.58
C ALA A 425 -40.12 13.96 32.10
N PRO A 426 -41.30 14.12 31.47
CA PRO A 426 -41.97 13.01 30.82
C PRO A 426 -41.19 12.57 29.57
N PHE A 427 -41.31 11.29 29.21
CA PHE A 427 -40.79 10.79 27.94
C PHE A 427 -41.57 11.37 26.75
N GLY A 428 -40.88 11.56 25.63
CA GLY A 428 -41.37 12.27 24.45
C GLY A 428 -40.60 13.57 24.20
N ALA A 429 -41.15 14.43 23.33
CA ALA A 429 -40.54 15.72 23.03
C ALA A 429 -40.59 16.65 24.26
N ILE A 430 -39.44 17.19 24.65
CA ILE A 430 -39.34 18.18 25.73
C ILE A 430 -40.08 19.46 25.30
N PRO A 431 -40.89 20.11 26.15
CA PRO A 431 -41.64 21.32 25.78
C PRO A 431 -40.84 22.63 25.90
N PHE A 432 -39.67 22.62 26.54
CA PHE A 432 -38.84 23.80 26.80
C PHE A 432 -37.97 24.18 25.60
N VAL A 433 -37.54 25.44 25.51
CA VAL A 433 -36.64 25.97 24.47
C VAL A 433 -35.17 25.73 24.83
N ALA A 434 -34.84 25.84 26.11
CA ALA A 434 -33.51 25.63 26.65
C ALA A 434 -33.58 25.24 28.13
N GLY A 435 -32.49 24.68 28.65
CA GLY A 435 -32.34 24.33 30.06
C GLY A 435 -31.24 23.29 30.27
N ASP A 436 -31.26 22.66 31.42
CA ASP A 436 -30.34 21.57 31.76
C ASP A 436 -31.13 20.25 31.76
N ILE A 437 -30.55 19.20 31.16
CA ILE A 437 -31.05 17.82 31.22
C ILE A 437 -30.13 17.04 32.15
N VAL A 438 -30.69 16.52 33.23
CA VAL A 438 -29.98 15.63 34.16
C VAL A 438 -30.68 14.28 34.20
N GLY A 439 -29.96 13.17 34.09
CA GLY A 439 -30.52 11.83 34.17
C GLY A 439 -29.49 10.73 34.09
N THR A 440 -29.92 9.57 33.61
CA THR A 440 -29.04 8.41 33.38
C THR A 440 -29.30 7.87 31.98
N LEU A 441 -28.25 7.70 31.17
CA LEU A 441 -28.36 7.13 29.83
C LEU A 441 -28.70 5.63 29.88
N ALA A 442 -28.97 5.04 28.72
CA ALA A 442 -29.38 3.64 28.62
C ALA A 442 -28.29 2.65 29.03
N ASP A 443 -27.02 3.01 28.88
CA ASP A 443 -25.87 2.25 29.37
C ASP A 443 -25.64 2.38 30.90
N GLY A 444 -26.41 3.24 31.58
CA GLY A 444 -26.31 3.50 33.01
C GLY A 444 -25.37 4.65 33.39
N SER A 445 -24.75 5.34 32.43
CA SER A 445 -23.90 6.49 32.71
C SER A 445 -24.71 7.70 33.18
N PRO A 446 -24.14 8.56 34.06
CA PRO A 446 -24.77 9.82 34.40
C PRO A 446 -24.75 10.76 33.19
N PHE A 447 -25.82 11.55 33.05
CA PHE A 447 -25.96 12.54 31.99
C PHE A 447 -26.32 13.89 32.58
N ASP A 448 -25.53 14.91 32.29
CA ASP A 448 -25.74 16.29 32.74
C ASP A 448 -25.23 17.24 31.64
N VAL A 449 -26.17 17.83 30.90
CA VAL A 449 -25.87 18.69 29.74
C VAL A 449 -26.82 19.88 29.67
N THR A 450 -26.34 20.98 29.12
CA THR A 450 -27.20 22.08 28.69
C THR A 450 -27.83 21.75 27.34
N PHE A 451 -28.99 22.31 27.06
CA PHE A 451 -29.58 22.22 25.73
C PHE A 451 -30.25 23.52 25.29
N ARG A 452 -30.35 23.66 23.97
CA ARG A 452 -31.12 24.67 23.27
C ARG A 452 -31.80 24.08 22.02
N ARG A 453 -32.96 24.60 21.67
CA ARG A 453 -33.58 24.34 20.36
C ARG A 453 -34.30 25.56 19.80
N ASP A 454 -34.39 25.65 18.49
CA ASP A 454 -35.09 26.75 17.80
C ASP A 454 -36.57 26.44 17.51
N PHE A 455 -37.42 27.46 17.64
CA PHE A 455 -38.84 27.42 17.31
C PHE A 455 -39.12 28.23 16.03
N GLY A 456 -38.84 27.62 14.88
CA GLY A 456 -39.29 28.12 13.59
C GLY A 456 -40.78 27.82 13.33
N ALA A 457 -41.46 28.70 12.58
CA ALA A 457 -42.80 28.43 12.08
C ALA A 457 -42.76 27.37 10.95
N GLY A 458 -42.91 26.09 11.32
CA GLY A 458 -43.02 24.96 10.38
C GLY A 458 -41.76 24.08 10.34
N ASN A 459 -41.83 22.94 11.05
CA ASN A 459 -40.73 22.00 11.38
C ASN A 459 -39.83 22.48 12.53
N ALA A 460 -40.41 22.58 13.73
CA ALA A 460 -39.65 22.90 14.94
C ALA A 460 -38.68 21.76 15.27
N ALA A 461 -37.45 22.11 15.63
CA ALA A 461 -36.45 21.16 16.09
C ALA A 461 -36.91 20.50 17.40
N GLN A 462 -36.50 19.26 17.63
CA GLN A 462 -36.96 18.45 18.75
C GLN A 462 -35.80 17.86 19.53
N ILE A 463 -35.98 17.84 20.85
CA ILE A 463 -35.21 16.99 21.75
C ILE A 463 -36.22 16.01 22.35
N VAL A 464 -35.99 14.72 22.15
CA VAL A 464 -36.91 13.64 22.49
C VAL A 464 -36.26 12.73 23.52
N LEU A 465 -36.90 12.57 24.66
CA LEU A 465 -36.47 11.64 25.70
C LEU A 465 -37.18 10.31 25.50
N VAL A 466 -36.43 9.21 25.42
CA VAL A 466 -36.99 7.87 25.24
C VAL A 466 -36.59 6.99 26.41
N ASN A 467 -37.60 6.36 27.02
CA ASN A 467 -37.36 5.32 28.00
C ASN A 467 -37.02 4.03 27.27
N LEU A 468 -35.82 3.50 27.48
CA LEU A 468 -35.58 2.10 27.17
C LEU A 468 -36.05 1.28 28.38
N PRO A 469 -37.03 0.38 28.21
CA PRO A 469 -37.33 -0.57 29.27
C PRO A 469 -36.03 -1.30 29.57
N GLU A 470 -35.60 -1.28 30.83
CA GLU A 470 -34.37 -1.97 31.21
C GLU A 470 -34.41 -3.40 30.63
N PRO A 471 -33.33 -3.89 30.00
CA PRO A 471 -33.29 -5.27 29.50
C PRO A 471 -33.46 -6.33 30.61
N SER A 472 -33.56 -5.90 31.87
CA SER A 472 -33.50 -6.67 33.11
C SER A 472 -34.74 -7.53 33.44
N THR A 473 -35.90 -7.33 32.80
CA THR A 473 -37.07 -8.19 33.10
C THR A 473 -37.49 -9.13 31.98
N SER A 474 -37.49 -8.70 30.72
CA SER A 474 -38.06 -9.51 29.63
C SER A 474 -37.08 -10.58 29.14
N LEU A 475 -35.80 -10.23 28.97
CA LEU A 475 -34.75 -11.12 28.50
C LEU A 475 -34.29 -12.08 29.61
N LEU A 476 -34.20 -11.58 30.85
CA LEU A 476 -33.96 -12.38 32.05
C LEU A 476 -35.14 -13.34 32.33
N ALA A 477 -36.40 -12.92 32.20
CA ALA A 477 -37.53 -13.85 32.28
C ALA A 477 -37.51 -14.91 31.17
N ALA A 478 -37.17 -14.52 29.93
CA ALA A 478 -37.04 -15.46 28.81
C ALA A 478 -35.90 -16.47 28.98
N LEU A 479 -34.82 -16.13 29.70
CA LEU A 479 -33.74 -17.07 30.05
C LEU A 479 -34.04 -17.90 31.30
N VAL A 480 -34.79 -17.37 32.27
CA VAL A 480 -35.19 -18.09 33.49
C VAL A 480 -36.26 -19.15 33.20
N ILE A 481 -37.15 -18.95 32.22
CA ILE A 481 -38.21 -19.93 31.88
C ILE A 481 -37.64 -21.28 31.38
N PRO A 482 -36.70 -21.33 30.40
CA PRO A 482 -36.06 -22.57 29.99
C PRO A 482 -35.21 -23.20 31.09
N ALA A 483 -34.49 -22.40 31.88
CA ALA A 483 -33.67 -22.89 32.99
C ALA A 483 -34.52 -23.52 34.10
N ALA A 484 -35.64 -22.89 34.47
CA ALA A 484 -36.60 -23.43 35.44
C ALA A 484 -37.30 -24.69 34.92
N TRP A 485 -37.62 -24.77 33.63
CA TRP A 485 -38.12 -25.99 32.99
C TRP A 485 -37.12 -27.15 33.02
N ARG A 486 -35.82 -26.85 32.86
CA ARG A 486 -34.74 -27.85 32.92
C ARG A 486 -34.56 -28.42 34.34
N VAL A 487 -34.61 -27.56 35.36
CA VAL A 487 -34.55 -27.99 36.77
C VAL A 487 -35.78 -28.82 37.15
N ARG A 488 -36.97 -28.46 36.65
CA ARG A 488 -38.22 -29.19 36.93
C ARG A 488 -38.27 -30.58 36.30
N ARG A 489 -37.68 -30.79 35.12
CA ARG A 489 -37.55 -32.13 34.49
C ARG A 489 -36.59 -33.06 35.24
N ASN A 490 -35.54 -32.53 35.83
CA ASN A 490 -34.59 -33.34 36.60
C ASN A 490 -35.14 -33.74 37.98
N ALA A 491 -36.05 -32.95 38.56
CA ALA A 491 -36.70 -33.28 39.82
C ALA A 491 -37.75 -34.41 39.69
N THR A 492 -38.39 -34.58 38.53
CA THR A 492 -39.36 -35.67 38.28
C THR A 492 -38.74 -37.02 37.94
N GLN A 493 -37.42 -37.10 37.70
CA GLN A 493 -36.72 -38.36 37.46
C GLN A 493 -36.08 -38.97 38.73
N LEU A 494 -36.22 -38.30 39.88
CA LEU A 494 -35.67 -38.75 41.17
C LEU A 494 -36.78 -39.10 42.19
N GLY A 495 -38.04 -39.21 41.76
CA GLY A 495 -39.19 -39.58 42.59
C GLY A 495 -39.80 -40.91 42.20
#